data_AF-A0A345UID9-F1
#
_entry.id   AF-A0A345UID9-F1
#
_cell.length_a   1.000
_cell.length_b   1.000
_cell.length_c   1.000
_cell.angle_alpha   90.00
_cell.angle_beta   90.00
_cell.angle_gamma   90.00
#
_symmetry.space_group_name_H-M   'P 1'
#
loop_
_entity.id
_entity.type
_entity.pdbx_description
1 polymer ?
#
loop_
_entity_poly.entity_id
_entity_poly.type
_entity_poly.pdbx_seq_one_letter_code
_entity_poly.pdbx_strand_id
1 'polypeptide(L)'
;MRLHSQRVFSILKNALGGNLHDLTPYMKRLTWLVLGISISLIWTGCESDSSRTYTGTLLQLDYSGPGDISGGSWIEIDGIRFEHIDQHEALLNTPDALPATIVYQNVGSGGENGPAERGLPESFTRLDIAIQLGNFLRRQSGDDFQYINPSPTMTMLQGRLRIRRSDEQPITVRLSDGYPITVTVLE
;
A
#
# COMPACT_ATOMS: atom_id res chain seq x y z
N MET A 1 55.41 14.62 -12.65
CA MET A 1 55.33 13.16 -12.45
C MET A 1 54.26 12.57 -13.38
N ARG A 2 54.65 12.07 -14.55
CA ARG A 2 53.81 11.30 -15.48
C ARG A 2 54.71 10.31 -16.19
N LEU A 3 54.90 9.13 -15.60
CA LEU A 3 55.70 8.05 -16.18
C LEU A 3 55.41 6.78 -15.38
N HIS A 4 54.21 6.19 -15.49
CA HIS A 4 53.95 4.82 -15.00
C HIS A 4 52.75 4.11 -15.69
N SER A 5 52.16 4.68 -16.75
CA SER A 5 50.98 4.08 -17.41
C SER A 5 51.29 3.35 -18.72
N GLN A 6 52.40 3.66 -19.40
CA GLN A 6 52.68 3.09 -20.73
C GLN A 6 53.29 1.68 -20.71
N ARG A 7 53.79 1.19 -19.58
CA ARG A 7 54.50 -0.11 -19.52
C ARG A 7 53.59 -1.31 -19.25
N VAL A 8 52.40 -1.11 -18.67
CA VAL A 8 51.45 -2.22 -18.43
C VAL A 8 50.76 -2.64 -19.75
N PHE A 9 50.54 -1.69 -20.66
CA PHE A 9 49.88 -1.97 -21.94
C PHE A 9 50.73 -2.78 -22.93
N SER A 10 52.06 -2.75 -22.83
CA SER A 10 52.91 -3.53 -23.74
C SER A 10 53.07 -4.99 -23.33
N ILE A 11 52.87 -5.31 -22.04
CA ILE A 11 53.03 -6.67 -21.52
C ILE A 11 51.82 -7.54 -21.88
N LEU A 12 50.60 -6.98 -21.88
CA LEU A 12 49.40 -7.72 -22.29
C LEU A 12 49.35 -8.02 -23.79
N LYS A 13 49.92 -7.14 -24.63
CA LYS A 13 49.84 -7.27 -26.10
C LYS A 13 50.69 -8.43 -26.65
N ASN A 14 51.75 -8.83 -25.93
CA ASN A 14 52.62 -9.94 -26.32
C ASN A 14 52.18 -11.31 -25.77
N ALA A 15 51.29 -11.35 -24.77
CA ALA A 15 50.82 -12.61 -24.19
C ALA A 15 49.65 -13.27 -24.95
N LEU A 16 48.96 -12.52 -25.83
CA LEU A 16 47.73 -12.98 -26.47
C LEU A 16 47.82 -13.25 -27.96
N GLY A 17 48.99 -13.11 -28.59
CA GLY A 17 49.43 -13.80 -29.82
C GLY A 17 48.41 -14.00 -30.95
N GLY A 18 47.39 -13.15 -31.06
CA GLY A 18 46.19 -13.43 -31.84
C GLY A 18 45.52 -12.13 -32.25
N ASN A 19 45.19 -12.05 -33.54
CA ASN A 19 44.54 -10.89 -34.13
C ASN A 19 43.24 -10.57 -33.38
N LEU A 20 43.13 -9.34 -32.87
CA LEU A 20 41.93 -8.75 -32.25
C LEU A 20 40.66 -8.78 -33.13
N HIS A 21 40.77 -9.28 -34.37
CA HIS A 21 39.66 -9.43 -35.31
C HIS A 21 38.75 -10.65 -35.01
N ASP A 22 39.22 -11.64 -34.23
CA ASP A 22 38.49 -12.90 -33.99
C ASP A 22 37.60 -12.91 -32.74
N LEU A 23 37.52 -11.81 -31.99
CA LEU A 23 36.69 -11.71 -30.78
C LEU A 23 35.25 -11.23 -31.06
N THR A 24 34.96 -10.85 -32.30
CA THR A 24 33.65 -10.36 -32.74
C THR A 24 32.48 -11.34 -32.51
N PRO A 25 32.59 -12.67 -32.68
CA PRO A 25 31.48 -13.58 -32.39
C PRO A 25 31.25 -13.76 -30.87
N TYR A 26 32.29 -13.67 -30.05
CA TYR A 26 32.20 -13.80 -28.60
C TYR A 26 31.55 -12.57 -27.95
N MET A 27 31.87 -11.37 -28.42
CA MET A 27 31.23 -10.14 -27.93
C MET A 27 29.74 -10.07 -28.28
N LYS A 28 29.33 -10.58 -29.45
CA LYS A 28 27.90 -10.69 -29.82
C LYS A 28 27.16 -11.67 -28.91
N ARG A 29 27.73 -12.84 -28.62
CA ARG A 29 27.09 -13.82 -27.71
C ARG A 29 26.94 -13.27 -26.28
N LEU A 30 27.93 -12.52 -25.79
CA LEU A 30 27.87 -11.90 -24.46
C LEU A 30 26.82 -10.79 -24.38
N THR A 31 26.66 -9.98 -25.44
CA THR A 31 25.65 -8.90 -25.49
C THR A 31 24.23 -9.45 -25.50
N TRP A 32 23.96 -10.54 -26.23
CA TRP A 32 22.65 -11.21 -26.19
C TRP A 32 22.34 -11.84 -24.83
N LEU A 33 23.36 -12.37 -24.14
CA LEU A 33 23.20 -12.98 -22.82
C LEU A 33 22.91 -11.92 -21.73
N VAL A 34 23.62 -10.79 -21.77
CA VAL A 34 23.36 -9.65 -20.87
C VAL A 34 21.99 -9.02 -21.12
N LEU A 35 21.57 -8.89 -22.39
CA LEU A 35 20.25 -8.37 -22.74
C LEU A 35 19.14 -9.32 -22.24
N GLY A 36 19.32 -10.63 -22.37
CA GLY A 36 18.37 -11.63 -21.88
C GLY A 36 18.20 -11.60 -20.35
N ILE A 37 19.30 -11.47 -19.60
CA ILE A 37 19.26 -11.34 -18.13
C ILE A 37 18.57 -10.03 -17.72
N SER A 38 18.85 -8.93 -18.44
CA SER A 38 18.26 -7.61 -18.16
C SER A 38 16.74 -7.61 -18.40
N ILE A 39 16.25 -8.33 -19.41
CA ILE A 39 14.81 -8.48 -19.67
C ILE A 39 14.15 -9.38 -18.62
N SER A 40 14.83 -10.44 -18.17
CA SER A 40 14.30 -11.34 -17.14
C SER A 40 14.13 -10.67 -15.76
N LEU A 41 14.95 -9.65 -15.45
CA LEU A 41 14.82 -8.84 -14.21
C LEU A 41 13.64 -7.87 -14.24
N ILE A 42 13.12 -7.49 -15.41
CA ILE A 42 11.95 -6.61 -15.52
C ILE A 42 10.65 -7.40 -15.26
N TRP A 43 10.65 -8.72 -15.50
CA TRP A 43 9.48 -9.57 -15.27
C TRP A 43 9.26 -9.97 -13.81
N THR A 44 10.29 -9.92 -12.96
CA THR A 44 10.14 -10.23 -11.53
C THR A 44 9.62 -9.05 -10.69
N GLY A 45 9.42 -7.88 -11.29
CA GLY A 45 8.93 -6.67 -10.60
C GLY A 45 7.42 -6.42 -10.73
N CYS A 46 6.69 -7.25 -11.47
CA CYS A 46 5.23 -7.19 -11.51
C CYS A 46 4.67 -8.04 -10.37
N GLU A 47 4.97 -7.64 -9.14
CA GLU A 47 4.21 -8.10 -8.00
C GLU A 47 2.79 -7.58 -8.26
N SER A 48 1.89 -8.51 -8.59
CA SER A 48 0.47 -8.25 -8.75
C SER A 48 -0.02 -7.69 -7.43
N ASP A 49 -0.03 -6.37 -7.33
CA ASP A 49 -0.62 -5.62 -6.23
C ASP A 49 -2.09 -6.05 -6.18
N SER A 50 -2.39 -7.08 -5.38
CA SER A 50 -3.69 -7.78 -5.28
C SER A 50 -4.79 -6.89 -4.70
N SER A 51 -4.57 -5.58 -4.72
CA SER A 51 -5.48 -4.55 -4.31
C SER A 51 -6.76 -4.60 -5.15
N ARG A 52 -7.89 -4.82 -4.48
CA ARG A 52 -9.21 -4.77 -5.10
C ARG A 52 -9.58 -3.31 -5.32
N THR A 53 -9.90 -2.95 -6.56
CA THR A 53 -10.23 -1.58 -6.96
C THR A 53 -11.68 -1.50 -7.43
N TYR A 54 -12.40 -0.48 -6.97
CA TYR A 54 -13.81 -0.22 -7.29
C TYR A 54 -13.97 1.24 -7.70
N THR A 55 -14.70 1.51 -8.77
CA THR A 55 -14.94 2.88 -9.25
C THR A 55 -16.42 3.07 -9.55
N GLY A 56 -17.00 4.17 -9.04
CA GLY A 56 -18.40 4.51 -9.27
C GLY A 56 -18.80 5.85 -8.65
N THR A 57 -19.95 6.39 -9.05
CA THR A 57 -20.48 7.67 -8.54
C THR A 57 -21.09 7.53 -7.15
N LEU A 58 -21.62 6.35 -6.83
CA LEU A 58 -22.12 5.96 -5.52
C LEU A 58 -21.56 4.59 -5.13
N LEU A 59 -20.80 4.54 -4.04
CA LEU A 59 -20.23 3.30 -3.51
C LEU A 59 -20.82 2.99 -2.13
N GLN A 60 -21.07 1.71 -1.86
CA GLN A 60 -21.43 1.22 -0.54
C GLN A 60 -20.31 0.34 0.02
N LEU A 61 -19.79 0.72 1.17
CA LEU A 61 -18.82 -0.01 1.97
C LEU A 61 -19.58 -0.74 3.10
N ASP A 62 -19.63 -2.07 3.02
CA ASP A 62 -20.35 -2.90 4.00
C ASP A 62 -19.39 -3.46 5.07
N TYR A 63 -19.45 -2.85 6.26
CA TYR A 63 -18.69 -3.28 7.43
C TYR A 63 -19.44 -4.32 8.29
N SER A 64 -20.62 -4.78 7.88
CA SER A 64 -21.45 -5.73 8.66
C SER A 64 -20.99 -7.19 8.57
N GLY A 65 -20.01 -7.49 7.71
CA GLY A 65 -19.55 -8.87 7.46
C GLY A 65 -18.82 -9.51 8.65
N PRO A 66 -18.54 -10.82 8.58
CA PRO A 66 -17.65 -11.48 9.53
C PRO A 66 -16.18 -11.08 9.29
N GLY A 67 -15.37 -11.03 10.36
CA GLY A 67 -13.92 -10.82 10.30
C GLY A 67 -13.42 -9.52 10.91
N ASP A 68 -12.26 -9.57 11.54
CA ASP A 68 -11.62 -8.41 12.19
C ASP A 68 -10.73 -7.67 11.19
N ILE A 69 -10.71 -6.34 11.27
CA ILE A 69 -9.78 -5.51 10.51
C ILE A 69 -8.49 -5.41 11.32
N SER A 70 -7.41 -5.96 10.79
CA SER A 70 -6.09 -5.99 11.45
C SER A 70 -5.35 -4.67 11.31
N GLY A 71 -4.38 -4.44 12.21
CA GLY A 71 -3.37 -3.40 12.00
C GLY A 71 -2.62 -3.59 10.68
N GLY A 72 -2.25 -2.49 10.04
CA GLY A 72 -1.60 -2.44 8.73
C GLY A 72 -2.52 -2.66 7.53
N SER A 73 -3.77 -3.08 7.74
CA SER A 73 -4.80 -3.06 6.69
C SER A 73 -5.10 -1.62 6.28
N TRP A 74 -5.49 -1.38 5.03
CA TRP A 74 -5.80 -0.03 4.58
C TRP A 74 -6.94 0.03 3.56
N ILE A 75 -7.61 1.17 3.54
CA ILE A 75 -8.57 1.59 2.52
C ILE A 75 -8.11 2.92 1.94
N GLU A 76 -8.11 3.03 0.61
CA GLU A 76 -7.73 4.24 -0.13
C GLU A 76 -8.92 4.73 -0.93
N ILE A 77 -9.27 6.02 -0.80
CA ILE A 77 -10.43 6.65 -1.44
C ILE A 77 -9.94 7.90 -2.17
N ASP A 78 -10.10 7.93 -3.49
CA ASP A 78 -9.57 8.97 -4.39
C ASP A 78 -8.09 9.29 -4.15
N GLY A 79 -7.30 8.26 -3.85
CA GLY A 79 -5.86 8.37 -3.60
C GLY A 79 -5.51 8.76 -2.15
N ILE A 80 -6.48 9.03 -1.29
CA ILE A 80 -6.27 9.27 0.14
C ILE A 80 -6.30 7.93 0.87
N ARG A 81 -5.18 7.55 1.49
CA ARG A 81 -5.04 6.28 2.21
C ARG A 81 -5.32 6.44 3.70
N PHE A 82 -6.21 5.59 4.22
CA PHE A 82 -6.52 5.44 5.63
C PHE A 82 -6.00 4.08 6.11
N GLU A 83 -5.00 4.10 6.97
CA GLU A 83 -4.37 2.90 7.52
C GLU A 83 -4.98 2.54 8.87
N HIS A 84 -5.20 1.25 9.09
CA HIS A 84 -5.64 0.71 10.37
C HIS A 84 -4.46 0.53 11.31
N ILE A 85 -4.56 1.14 12.48
CA ILE A 85 -3.55 1.07 13.53
C ILE A 85 -4.10 0.24 14.69
N ASP A 86 -3.32 -0.74 15.12
CA ASP A 86 -3.61 -1.61 16.26
C ASP A 86 -2.85 -1.22 17.53
N GLN A 87 -2.02 -0.17 17.50
CA GLN A 87 -1.35 0.38 18.68
C GLN A 87 -2.04 1.66 19.15
N HIS A 88 -2.48 1.70 20.40
CA HIS A 88 -3.26 2.80 20.95
C HIS A 88 -2.50 4.12 20.89
N GLU A 89 -1.20 4.09 21.21
CA GLU A 89 -0.35 5.27 21.19
C GLU A 89 -0.19 5.82 19.76
N ALA A 90 -0.08 4.95 18.75
CA ALA A 90 0.03 5.37 17.36
C ALA A 90 -1.30 5.94 16.83
N LEU A 91 -2.44 5.39 17.25
CA LEU A 91 -3.77 5.89 16.91
C LEU A 91 -3.97 7.34 17.40
N LEU A 92 -3.50 7.67 18.61
CA LEU A 92 -3.60 9.02 19.17
C LEU A 92 -2.72 10.05 18.45
N ASN A 93 -1.63 9.60 17.85
CA ASN A 93 -0.62 10.47 17.24
C ASN A 93 -0.75 10.60 15.71
N THR A 94 -1.66 9.84 15.08
CA THR A 94 -1.83 9.81 13.63
C THR A 94 -3.21 10.39 13.27
N PRO A 95 -3.28 11.64 12.76
CA PRO A 95 -4.54 12.36 12.59
C PRO A 95 -5.57 11.67 11.70
N ASP A 96 -5.14 10.87 10.72
CA ASP A 96 -6.00 10.20 9.73
C ASP A 96 -5.97 8.67 9.84
N ALA A 97 -5.47 8.13 10.95
CA ALA A 97 -5.49 6.70 11.19
C ALA A 97 -6.90 6.22 11.55
N LEU A 98 -7.23 5.03 11.04
CA LEU A 98 -8.39 4.28 11.51
C LEU A 98 -7.93 3.32 12.60
N PRO A 99 -8.77 3.02 13.60
CA PRO A 99 -8.47 1.94 14.53
C PRO A 99 -8.63 0.60 13.83
N ALA A 100 -7.75 -0.36 14.13
CA ALA A 100 -8.04 -1.77 13.91
C ALA A 100 -9.18 -2.22 14.85
N THR A 101 -9.80 -3.38 14.57
CA THR A 101 -10.86 -3.91 15.46
C THR A 101 -10.32 -4.16 16.87
N ILE A 102 -9.10 -4.70 16.96
CA ILE A 102 -8.40 -4.93 18.22
C ILE A 102 -7.24 -3.93 18.29
N VAL A 103 -7.22 -3.13 19.36
CA VAL A 103 -6.16 -2.17 19.63
C VAL A 103 -5.47 -2.56 20.93
N TYR A 104 -4.16 -2.56 20.93
CA TYR A 104 -3.28 -2.90 22.04
C TYR A 104 -2.73 -1.62 22.67
N GLN A 105 -2.55 -1.66 23.99
CA GLN A 105 -1.88 -0.63 24.76
C GLN A 105 -0.61 -1.22 25.37
N ASN A 106 0.45 -0.42 25.39
CA ASN A 106 1.68 -0.78 26.07
C ASN A 106 1.49 -0.61 27.59
N VAL A 107 1.57 -1.69 28.36
CA VAL A 107 1.37 -1.68 29.82
C VAL A 107 2.67 -1.80 30.61
N GLY A 108 3.83 -1.67 29.96
CA GLY A 108 5.14 -1.57 30.60
C GLY A 108 6.24 -2.32 29.85
N SER A 109 7.49 -2.17 30.32
CA SER A 109 8.64 -2.93 29.80
C SER A 109 8.53 -4.38 30.29
N GLY A 110 8.13 -5.29 29.42
CA GLY A 110 8.08 -6.73 29.69
C GLY A 110 9.47 -7.36 29.74
N GLY A 111 10.28 -7.00 30.74
CA GLY A 111 11.61 -7.59 30.94
C GLY A 111 12.47 -7.67 29.66
N GLU A 112 13.30 -8.70 29.54
CA GLU A 112 14.19 -8.94 28.39
C GLU A 112 13.49 -9.15 27.03
N ASN A 113 12.16 -9.23 26.99
CA ASN A 113 11.39 -9.64 25.80
C ASN A 113 10.60 -8.50 25.13
N GLY A 114 10.86 -7.24 25.48
CA GLY A 114 10.16 -6.09 24.90
C GLY A 114 8.91 -5.66 25.68
N PRO A 115 8.14 -4.68 25.18
CA PRO A 115 6.97 -4.17 25.89
C PRO A 115 5.90 -5.26 26.08
N ALA A 116 5.28 -5.28 27.26
CA ALA A 116 4.09 -6.10 27.48
C ALA A 116 2.89 -5.39 26.86
N GLU A 117 2.22 -6.07 25.92
CA GLU A 117 1.04 -5.55 25.25
C GLU A 117 -0.23 -6.14 25.85
N ARG A 118 -1.26 -5.31 26.01
CA ARG A 118 -2.59 -5.76 26.43
C ARG A 118 -3.63 -5.12 25.51
N GLY A 119 -4.55 -5.93 25.00
CA GLY A 119 -5.72 -5.42 24.27
C GLY A 119 -6.52 -4.46 25.15
N LEU A 120 -7.01 -3.36 24.56
CA LEU A 120 -7.93 -2.45 25.24
C LEU A 120 -9.17 -3.23 25.73
N PRO A 121 -9.75 -2.82 26.88
CA PRO A 121 -10.94 -3.47 27.41
C PRO A 121 -12.16 -3.33 26.47
N GLU A 122 -12.18 -2.28 25.65
CA GLU A 122 -13.18 -2.05 24.61
C GLU A 122 -12.49 -2.03 23.25
N SER A 123 -12.75 -3.07 22.45
CA SER A 123 -12.36 -3.15 21.05
C SER A 123 -13.20 -2.19 20.20
N PHE A 124 -12.60 -1.64 19.14
CA PHE A 124 -13.36 -0.86 18.17
C PHE A 124 -14.23 -1.78 17.34
N THR A 125 -15.51 -1.44 17.20
CA THR A 125 -16.40 -2.18 16.33
C THR A 125 -16.19 -1.75 14.88
N ARG A 126 -16.58 -2.60 13.93
CA ARG A 126 -16.55 -2.27 12.50
C ARG A 126 -17.49 -1.10 12.17
N LEU A 127 -18.54 -0.92 12.99
CA LEU A 127 -19.40 0.25 12.94
C LEU A 127 -18.64 1.53 13.31
N ASP A 128 -17.84 1.50 14.38
CA ASP A 128 -17.01 2.64 14.78
C ASP A 128 -16.07 3.05 13.66
N ILE A 129 -15.46 2.06 12.99
CA ILE A 129 -14.60 2.28 11.82
C ILE A 129 -15.37 2.95 10.68
N ALA A 130 -16.57 2.46 10.33
CA ALA A 130 -17.40 3.04 9.28
C ALA A 130 -17.78 4.50 9.59
N ILE A 131 -18.13 4.79 10.85
CA ILE A 131 -18.48 6.15 11.31
C ILE A 131 -17.25 7.07 11.24
N GLN A 132 -16.09 6.60 11.71
CA GLN A 132 -14.85 7.37 11.68
C GLN A 132 -14.41 7.68 10.24
N LEU A 133 -14.41 6.68 9.35
CA LEU A 133 -14.10 6.88 7.94
C LEU A 133 -15.05 7.90 7.29
N GLY A 134 -16.36 7.80 7.54
CA GLY A 134 -17.33 8.78 7.03
C GLY A 134 -17.06 10.21 7.53
N ASN A 135 -16.64 10.35 8.79
CA ASN A 135 -16.25 11.64 9.36
C ASN A 135 -14.93 12.17 8.75
N PHE A 136 -13.95 11.30 8.50
CA PHE A 136 -12.70 11.67 7.82
C PHE A 136 -12.98 12.19 6.41
N LEU A 137 -13.74 11.45 5.61
CA LEU A 137 -14.09 11.85 4.25
C LEU A 137 -14.80 13.20 4.23
N ARG A 138 -15.75 13.45 5.14
CA ARG A 138 -16.41 14.75 5.22
C ARG A 138 -15.41 15.90 5.45
N ARG A 139 -14.37 15.68 6.26
CA ARG A 139 -13.31 16.68 6.51
C ARG A 139 -12.35 16.86 5.33
N GLN A 140 -12.11 15.82 4.55
CA GLN A 140 -11.22 15.83 3.37
C GLN A 140 -11.89 16.42 2.11
N SER A 141 -13.07 17.01 2.25
CA SER A 141 -13.75 17.72 1.16
C SER A 141 -12.92 18.90 0.67
N GLY A 142 -12.81 19.06 -0.65
CA GLY A 142 -12.13 20.19 -1.28
C GLY A 142 -13.05 21.39 -1.52
N ASP A 143 -12.51 22.45 -2.11
CA ASP A 143 -13.30 23.65 -2.47
C ASP A 143 -14.37 23.33 -3.53
N ASP A 144 -14.07 22.38 -4.43
CA ASP A 144 -14.92 22.05 -5.58
C ASP A 144 -15.93 20.91 -5.31
N PHE A 145 -15.72 20.11 -4.26
CA PHE A 145 -16.59 18.98 -3.97
C PHE A 145 -16.56 18.57 -2.49
N GLN A 146 -17.63 17.91 -2.06
CA GLN A 146 -17.74 17.31 -0.73
C GLN A 146 -18.09 15.83 -0.82
N TYR A 147 -17.56 15.04 0.11
CA TYR A 147 -18.05 13.68 0.31
C TYR A 147 -19.35 13.70 1.11
N ILE A 148 -20.37 13.05 0.57
CA ILE A 148 -21.70 12.95 1.17
C ILE A 148 -21.99 11.49 1.48
N ASN A 149 -22.52 11.25 2.68
CA ASN A 149 -23.19 9.99 3.00
C ASN A 149 -24.70 10.15 2.78
N PRO A 150 -25.28 9.63 1.68
CA PRO A 150 -26.71 9.77 1.39
C PRO A 150 -27.59 8.91 2.31
N SER A 151 -27.02 8.05 3.15
CA SER A 151 -27.77 7.14 4.02
C SER A 151 -27.12 7.00 5.39
N PRO A 152 -27.01 8.09 6.18
CA PRO A 152 -26.35 8.05 7.49
C PRO A 152 -27.01 7.06 8.46
N THR A 153 -28.33 6.90 8.39
CA THR A 153 -29.07 5.91 9.17
C THR A 153 -28.63 4.48 8.87
N MET A 154 -28.32 4.13 7.62
CA MET A 154 -27.81 2.81 7.28
C MET A 154 -26.41 2.58 7.85
N THR A 155 -25.58 3.61 7.87
CA THR A 155 -24.26 3.54 8.51
C THR A 155 -24.42 3.25 9.98
N MET A 156 -25.24 4.03 10.69
CA MET A 156 -25.44 3.90 12.14
C MET A 156 -26.08 2.58 12.57
N LEU A 157 -27.02 2.03 11.78
CA LEU A 157 -27.78 0.84 12.17
C LEU A 157 -27.20 -0.46 11.61
N GLN A 158 -26.51 -0.41 10.47
CA GLN A 158 -26.11 -1.61 9.73
C GLN A 158 -24.60 -1.66 9.46
N GLY A 159 -23.82 -0.65 9.81
CA GLY A 159 -22.41 -0.57 9.44
C GLY A 159 -22.20 -0.39 7.94
N ARG A 160 -23.21 0.12 7.21
CA ARG A 160 -23.14 0.33 5.75
C ARG A 160 -22.89 1.79 5.45
N LEU A 161 -21.66 2.12 5.09
CA LEU A 161 -21.28 3.47 4.70
C LEU A 161 -21.49 3.65 3.21
N ARG A 162 -22.39 4.57 2.82
CA ARG A 162 -22.51 5.00 1.43
C ARG A 162 -21.73 6.28 1.23
N ILE A 163 -21.00 6.37 0.12
CA ILE A 163 -20.20 7.54 -0.23
C ILE A 163 -20.49 7.96 -1.66
N ARG A 164 -20.65 9.27 -1.86
CA ARG A 164 -20.71 9.93 -3.17
C ARG A 164 -20.08 11.31 -3.07
N ARG A 165 -19.58 11.84 -4.18
CA ARG A 165 -19.18 13.26 -4.23
C ARG A 165 -20.38 14.14 -4.54
N SER A 166 -20.36 15.38 -4.08
CA SER A 166 -21.41 16.38 -4.35
C SER A 166 -21.49 16.81 -5.81
N ASP A 167 -20.38 16.70 -6.55
CA ASP A 167 -20.27 17.01 -7.98
C ASP A 167 -20.58 15.81 -8.88
N GLU A 168 -21.03 14.70 -8.29
CA GLU A 168 -21.40 13.44 -8.97
C GLU A 168 -20.27 12.79 -9.78
N GLN A 169 -19.02 13.25 -9.60
CA GLN A 169 -17.87 12.61 -10.23
C GLN A 169 -17.63 11.22 -9.62
N PRO A 170 -17.12 10.25 -10.41
CA PRO A 170 -16.76 8.93 -9.90
C PRO A 170 -15.72 9.02 -8.78
N ILE A 171 -15.89 8.16 -7.77
CA ILE A 171 -14.94 7.90 -6.69
C ILE A 171 -14.23 6.57 -6.99
N THR A 172 -12.94 6.49 -6.69
CA THR A 172 -12.19 5.23 -6.70
C THR A 172 -11.87 4.79 -5.28
N VAL A 173 -12.19 3.52 -4.96
CA VAL A 173 -11.85 2.86 -3.70
C VAL A 173 -10.90 1.71 -3.98
N ARG A 174 -9.77 1.67 -3.26
CA ARG A 174 -8.80 0.57 -3.28
C ARG A 174 -8.66 0.00 -1.88
N LEU A 175 -8.51 -1.32 -1.79
CA LEU A 175 -8.37 -2.02 -0.52
C LEU A 175 -7.04 -2.78 -0.49
N SER A 176 -6.44 -2.89 0.69
CA SER A 176 -5.35 -3.83 0.94
C SER A 176 -5.81 -5.28 0.68
N ASP A 177 -4.84 -6.17 0.48
CA ASP A 177 -5.15 -7.58 0.38
C ASP A 177 -5.79 -8.10 1.67
N GLY A 178 -6.74 -9.03 1.54
CA GLY A 178 -7.47 -9.60 2.68
C GLY A 178 -8.41 -8.63 3.40
N TYR A 179 -8.55 -7.36 2.98
CA TYR A 179 -9.35 -6.37 3.70
C TYR A 179 -10.83 -6.82 3.85
N PRO A 180 -11.36 -7.01 5.06
CA PRO A 180 -12.53 -7.87 5.26
C PRO A 180 -13.91 -7.18 5.02
N ILE A 181 -14.00 -6.21 4.11
CA ILE A 181 -15.27 -5.55 3.75
C ILE A 181 -15.69 -5.89 2.33
N THR A 182 -16.99 -5.76 2.08
CA THR A 182 -17.55 -5.81 0.73
C THR A 182 -17.78 -4.38 0.22
N VAL A 183 -17.37 -4.13 -1.01
CA VAL A 183 -17.66 -2.87 -1.72
C VAL A 183 -18.65 -3.16 -2.85
N THR A 184 -19.72 -2.39 -2.91
CA THR A 184 -20.74 -2.48 -3.95
C THR A 184 -20.83 -1.15 -4.68
N VAL A 185 -20.75 -1.19 -6.02
CA VAL A 185 -21.05 -0.04 -6.87
C VAL A 185 -22.56 0.03 -7.05
N LEU A 186 -23.15 1.18 -6.70
CA LEU A 186 -24.57 1.44 -6.86
C LEU A 186 -24.78 2.35 -8.07
N GLU A 187 -25.89 2.13 -8.79
CA GLU A 187 -26.34 2.97 -9.91
C GLU A 187 -27.00 4.27 -9.43
#